data_AF-A0A1D3DT12-F1
#
_entry.id   AF-A0A1D3DT12-F1
#
_cell.length_a   1.000
_cell.length_b   1.000
_cell.length_c   1.000
_cell.angle_alpha   90.00
_cell.angle_beta   90.00
_cell.angle_gamma   90.00
#
_symmetry.space_group_name_H-M   'P 1'
#
loop_
_entity.id
_entity.type
_entity.pdbx_description
1 polymer ?
#
loop_
_entity_poly.entity_id
_entity_poly.type
_entity_poly.pdbx_seq_one_letter_code
_entity_poly.pdbx_strand_id
1 'polypeptide(L)'
;MGRSAVRPYTGRRYGGGRGVEMPGKPGPRGHHPRMRPHHGRRSLPWPALSALAALLALAPPAAPVAAAAVPTTAAAVATPVAAPALHATGPDGPAVSAEVARLIAEASRVTEAYERDRRAAVAQRARAHRLQAELDAKRRELAALHGRAGEVARAQYRTGGVLTVTARLLLADDPEDALRTERAARQAGRAVNRLVRNTDRAERLLDAAADRARAAWRDLEARHARLAAVRRDLEARLERARWRLQAEADRSVAAGSCRGAARLEQPGGARGERGRVWVAPVAEADGYELSAGFDSAGRHWARRHTGQDFALDIGTPVRSIGAGRVHAVSCGGAFGIEVLVRHDNGWYSQYAHLASAAVEQGQRVVAGQWVGQAGTTGNSTGPHLHFEVRLTPYLGSGVDPLAWLREHGVELAGRRP
;
A
#
# COMPACT_ATOMS: atom_id res chain seq x y z
N MET A 1 -30.68 19.67 29.69
CA MET A 1 -31.61 20.34 28.74
C MET A 1 -30.97 20.33 27.36
N GLY A 2 -31.72 19.93 26.32
CA GLY A 2 -31.36 20.16 24.90
C GLY A 2 -30.60 19.04 24.18
N ARG A 3 -31.26 17.92 23.88
CA ARG A 3 -30.88 17.02 22.77
C ARG A 3 -31.80 17.32 21.59
N SER A 4 -31.26 17.61 20.41
CA SER A 4 -32.04 17.69 19.17
C SER A 4 -31.65 16.56 18.23
N ALA A 5 -32.65 15.78 17.85
CA ALA A 5 -32.58 14.61 16.98
C ALA A 5 -33.01 14.99 15.57
N VAL A 6 -32.42 14.38 14.55
CA VAL A 6 -33.00 14.33 13.20
C VAL A 6 -32.97 12.88 12.71
N ARG A 7 -34.16 12.38 12.39
CA ARG A 7 -34.46 11.06 11.80
C ARG A 7 -34.87 11.24 10.31
N PRO A 8 -35.00 10.15 9.53
CA PRO A 8 -34.61 10.10 8.12
C PRO A 8 -35.76 10.31 7.13
N TYR A 9 -35.39 10.52 5.86
CA TYR A 9 -36.30 10.64 4.72
C TYR A 9 -36.52 9.27 4.05
N THR A 10 -37.77 8.85 3.93
CA THR A 10 -38.21 7.69 3.14
C THR A 10 -39.35 8.08 2.21
N GLY A 11 -39.25 7.65 0.94
CA GLY A 11 -40.39 7.24 0.13
C GLY A 11 -40.84 8.19 -0.98
N ARG A 12 -40.89 7.68 -2.23
CA ARG A 12 -42.17 7.44 -2.93
C ARG A 12 -42.01 6.55 -4.17
N ARG A 13 -42.87 5.52 -4.26
CA ARG A 13 -43.23 4.74 -5.47
C ARG A 13 -44.55 5.29 -6.05
N TYR A 14 -44.69 5.23 -7.37
CA TYR A 14 -45.95 5.11 -8.13
C TYR A 14 -45.64 4.01 -9.19
N GLY A 15 -46.38 2.91 -9.40
CA GLY A 15 -47.82 2.74 -9.67
C GLY A 15 -48.06 3.11 -11.14
N GLY A 16 -48.55 2.31 -12.09
CA GLY A 16 -49.22 1.00 -12.18
C GLY A 16 -50.01 1.02 -13.51
N GLY A 17 -50.31 -0.11 -14.16
CA GLY A 17 -51.22 -0.11 -15.31
C GLY A 17 -51.16 -1.35 -16.21
N ARG A 18 -52.28 -2.08 -16.28
CA ARG A 18 -52.49 -3.36 -16.97
C ARG A 18 -53.13 -3.17 -18.35
N GLY A 19 -52.92 -4.13 -19.24
CA GLY A 19 -54.03 -4.86 -19.86
C GLY A 19 -54.26 -4.77 -21.38
N VAL A 20 -54.50 -5.96 -21.94
CA VAL A 20 -55.52 -6.35 -22.93
C VAL A 20 -55.03 -6.87 -24.30
N GLU A 21 -55.55 -8.07 -24.59
CA GLU A 21 -55.40 -9.03 -25.68
C GLU A 21 -56.23 -8.72 -26.95
N MET A 22 -55.68 -9.13 -28.11
CA MET A 22 -56.30 -9.88 -29.25
C MET A 22 -57.40 -9.22 -30.13
N PRO A 23 -57.84 -9.83 -31.27
CA PRO A 23 -57.13 -10.45 -32.42
C PRO A 23 -57.79 -10.12 -33.80
N GLY A 24 -57.24 -10.60 -34.94
CA GLY A 24 -58.05 -10.72 -36.18
C GLY A 24 -57.34 -10.92 -37.55
N LYS A 25 -57.18 -12.19 -37.95
CA LYS A 25 -57.37 -12.90 -39.27
C LYS A 25 -57.75 -12.11 -40.57
N PRO A 26 -57.87 -12.75 -41.77
CA PRO A 26 -57.10 -13.82 -42.46
C PRO A 26 -57.00 -13.63 -44.02
N GLY A 27 -56.35 -14.55 -44.75
CA GLY A 27 -56.60 -14.73 -46.21
C GLY A 27 -55.59 -15.62 -46.97
N PRO A 28 -55.99 -16.34 -48.06
CA PRO A 28 -55.72 -17.78 -48.17
C PRO A 28 -55.14 -18.29 -49.52
N ARG A 29 -55.08 -19.63 -49.63
CA ARG A 29 -54.98 -20.52 -50.83
C ARG A 29 -53.54 -20.87 -51.24
N GLY A 30 -53.16 -22.13 -51.51
CA GLY A 30 -53.87 -23.40 -51.64
C GLY A 30 -53.11 -24.26 -52.67
N HIS A 31 -52.81 -25.53 -52.36
CA HIS A 31 -52.96 -26.69 -53.25
C HIS A 31 -52.37 -27.98 -52.64
N HIS A 32 -53.22 -29.00 -52.57
CA HIS A 32 -52.93 -30.41 -52.27
C HIS A 32 -52.51 -31.17 -53.57
N PRO A 33 -52.45 -32.52 -53.62
CA PRO A 33 -51.30 -33.35 -53.27
C PRO A 33 -50.98 -34.38 -54.38
N ARG A 34 -49.85 -35.10 -54.34
CA ARG A 34 -49.78 -36.43 -54.98
C ARG A 34 -48.85 -37.37 -54.21
N MET A 35 -49.45 -38.39 -53.60
CA MET A 35 -48.80 -39.65 -53.27
C MET A 35 -48.89 -40.59 -54.49
N ARG A 36 -47.85 -41.40 -54.73
CA ARG A 36 -47.96 -42.85 -54.89
C ARG A 36 -46.61 -43.54 -54.59
N PRO A 37 -46.62 -44.83 -54.20
CA PRO A 37 -45.56 -45.48 -53.44
C PRO A 37 -44.65 -46.35 -54.31
N HIS A 38 -43.43 -46.64 -53.83
CA HIS A 38 -42.75 -47.86 -54.21
C HIS A 38 -41.86 -48.41 -53.08
N HIS A 39 -41.99 -49.72 -52.88
CA HIS A 39 -41.28 -50.59 -51.97
C HIS A 39 -39.75 -50.57 -52.16
N GLY A 40 -39.01 -50.77 -51.06
CA GLY A 40 -37.68 -51.37 -51.17
C GLY A 40 -36.71 -51.07 -50.04
N ARG A 41 -36.58 -52.06 -49.13
CA ARG A 41 -35.42 -52.33 -48.25
C ARG A 41 -35.15 -51.37 -47.08
N ARG A 42 -35.37 -51.92 -45.89
CA ARG A 42 -34.96 -51.39 -44.58
C ARG A 42 -33.43 -51.41 -44.47
N SER A 43 -32.83 -50.26 -44.23
CA SER A 43 -31.47 -50.12 -43.69
C SER A 43 -31.55 -49.26 -42.42
N LEU A 44 -31.26 -49.87 -41.28
CA LEU A 44 -31.14 -49.21 -39.98
C LEU A 44 -29.84 -48.40 -39.95
N PRO A 45 -29.83 -47.13 -39.51
CA PRO A 45 -28.62 -46.32 -39.45
C PRO A 45 -27.82 -46.56 -38.15
N TRP A 46 -26.51 -46.72 -38.34
CA TRP A 46 -25.45 -46.59 -37.33
C TRP A 46 -25.50 -45.18 -36.72
N PRO A 47 -25.63 -45.01 -35.38
CA PRO A 47 -24.48 -44.46 -34.64
C PRO A 47 -24.42 -44.97 -33.20
N ALA A 48 -23.57 -45.95 -32.90
CA ALA A 48 -23.24 -46.33 -31.52
C ALA A 48 -21.74 -46.53 -31.25
N LEU A 49 -20.87 -46.10 -32.17
CA LEU A 49 -19.42 -46.33 -32.04
C LEU A 49 -18.54 -45.07 -32.05
N SER A 50 -19.12 -43.86 -32.00
CA SER A 50 -18.32 -42.62 -31.91
C SER A 50 -18.11 -42.09 -30.50
N ALA A 51 -18.63 -42.75 -29.46
CA ALA A 51 -18.50 -42.29 -28.07
C ALA A 51 -17.28 -42.84 -27.31
N LEU A 52 -16.55 -43.83 -27.86
CA LEU A 52 -15.43 -44.47 -27.15
C LEU A 52 -14.03 -43.98 -27.60
N ALA A 53 -13.90 -43.34 -28.76
CA ALA A 53 -12.61 -42.85 -29.27
C ALA A 53 -12.19 -41.49 -28.69
N ALA A 54 -13.13 -40.70 -28.15
CA ALA A 54 -12.83 -39.37 -27.59
C ALA A 54 -12.35 -39.38 -26.12
N LEU A 55 -12.32 -40.54 -25.45
CA LEU A 55 -11.90 -40.65 -24.04
C LEU A 55 -10.45 -41.14 -23.84
N LEU A 56 -9.71 -41.42 -24.92
CA LEU A 56 -8.29 -41.80 -24.86
C LEU A 56 -7.31 -40.69 -25.28
N ALA A 57 -7.80 -39.50 -25.67
CA ALA A 57 -6.95 -38.40 -26.15
C ALA A 57 -6.83 -37.19 -25.20
N LEU A 58 -7.24 -37.30 -23.94
CA LEU A 58 -6.85 -36.34 -22.90
C LEU A 58 -5.91 -37.01 -21.90
N ALA A 59 -4.69 -37.26 -22.38
CA ALA A 59 -3.55 -37.06 -21.50
C ALA A 59 -3.57 -35.56 -21.14
N PRO A 60 -3.68 -35.16 -19.87
CA PRO A 60 -3.33 -33.78 -19.54
C PRO A 60 -1.88 -33.59 -20.01
N PRO A 61 -1.51 -32.46 -20.63
CA PRO A 61 -0.11 -32.13 -20.65
C PRO A 61 0.34 -32.20 -19.19
N ALA A 62 1.39 -32.96 -18.93
CA ALA A 62 2.17 -32.85 -17.71
C ALA A 62 2.80 -31.46 -17.72
N ALA A 63 1.98 -30.41 -17.60
CA ALA A 63 2.44 -29.19 -17.02
C ALA A 63 2.81 -29.60 -15.60
N PRO A 64 4.06 -29.40 -15.17
CA PRO A 64 4.31 -29.45 -13.75
C PRO A 64 3.28 -28.48 -13.18
N VAL A 65 2.47 -28.94 -12.22
CA VAL A 65 2.07 -28.03 -11.16
C VAL A 65 3.41 -27.67 -10.55
N ALA A 66 4.06 -26.67 -11.16
CA ALA A 66 5.18 -26.00 -10.57
C ALA A 66 4.65 -25.74 -9.18
N ALA A 67 5.30 -26.35 -8.20
CA ALA A 67 5.19 -25.86 -6.85
C ALA A 67 5.40 -24.37 -7.02
N ALA A 68 4.30 -23.61 -7.01
CA ALA A 68 4.36 -22.20 -6.81
C ALA A 68 4.87 -22.16 -5.38
N ALA A 69 6.19 -22.24 -5.25
CA ALA A 69 6.89 -21.58 -4.21
C ALA A 69 6.24 -20.21 -4.21
N VAL A 70 5.30 -20.01 -3.29
CA VAL A 70 5.16 -18.71 -2.66
C VAL A 70 6.61 -18.36 -2.39
N PRO A 71 7.17 -17.34 -3.06
CA PRO A 71 8.53 -16.98 -2.76
C PRO A 71 8.51 -16.72 -1.26
N THR A 72 9.10 -17.63 -0.49
CA THR A 72 9.69 -17.32 0.79
C THR A 72 10.88 -16.45 0.42
N THR A 73 10.59 -15.25 -0.11
CA THR A 73 11.43 -14.12 0.22
C THR A 73 11.25 -14.01 1.72
N ALA A 74 12.10 -14.74 2.43
CA ALA A 74 12.73 -14.22 3.62
C ALA A 74 13.36 -12.88 3.19
N ALA A 75 12.52 -11.86 3.05
CA ALA A 75 12.97 -10.51 3.21
C ALA A 75 13.54 -10.54 4.62
N ALA A 76 14.87 -10.43 4.67
CA ALA A 76 15.65 -10.43 5.89
C ALA A 76 14.82 -9.75 6.96
N VAL A 77 14.48 -10.51 8.01
CA VAL A 77 14.04 -9.90 9.25
C VAL A 77 15.13 -8.89 9.54
N ALA A 78 14.83 -7.61 9.36
CA ALA A 78 15.63 -6.57 9.95
C ALA A 78 15.50 -6.86 11.45
N THR A 79 16.46 -7.64 11.96
CA THR A 79 16.68 -7.77 13.39
C THR A 79 16.68 -6.35 13.92
N PRO A 80 15.92 -6.03 14.99
CA PRO A 80 16.07 -4.74 15.62
C PRO A 80 17.55 -4.63 15.94
N VAL A 81 18.24 -3.71 15.28
CA VAL A 81 19.60 -3.34 15.65
C VAL A 81 19.45 -2.85 17.08
N ALA A 82 19.91 -3.66 18.02
CA ALA A 82 20.03 -3.25 19.40
C ALA A 82 20.88 -1.97 19.37
N ALA A 83 20.24 -0.84 19.63
CA ALA A 83 20.95 0.42 19.78
C ALA A 83 21.98 0.21 20.91
N PRO A 84 23.27 0.50 20.69
CA PRO A 84 24.22 0.45 21.77
C PRO A 84 23.74 1.44 22.84
N ALA A 85 23.64 0.96 24.07
CA ALA A 85 23.40 1.79 25.23
C ALA A 85 24.60 2.70 25.43
N LEU A 86 24.62 3.84 24.74
CA LEU A 86 25.60 4.89 24.97
C LEU A 86 25.18 5.65 26.23
N HIS A 87 25.88 5.34 27.32
CA HIS A 87 26.00 6.22 28.47
C HIS A 87 26.60 7.56 28.01
N ALA A 88 25.92 8.65 28.32
CA ALA A 88 26.51 9.99 28.33
C ALA A 88 26.05 10.71 29.59
N THR A 89 26.83 10.55 30.65
CA THR A 89 26.77 11.33 31.87
C THR A 89 27.58 12.61 31.68
N GLY A 90 26.91 13.77 31.69
CA GLY A 90 27.54 15.09 31.77
C GLY A 90 26.51 16.16 32.22
N PRO A 91 26.91 17.20 32.98
CA PRO A 91 25.98 17.95 33.84
C PRO A 91 25.19 19.09 33.17
N ASP A 92 25.51 19.52 31.95
CA ASP A 92 24.85 20.64 31.27
C ASP A 92 24.43 20.23 29.83
N GLY A 93 23.12 20.18 29.58
CA GLY A 93 22.45 19.22 28.67
C GLY A 93 22.61 19.35 27.15
N PRO A 94 22.51 18.20 26.42
CA PRO A 94 21.89 18.10 25.09
C PRO A 94 21.24 16.71 24.80
N ALA A 95 20.18 16.29 25.51
CA ALA A 95 19.56 14.96 25.30
C ALA A 95 18.32 14.96 24.37
N VAL A 96 17.38 15.92 24.54
CA VAL A 96 16.05 15.81 23.92
C VAL A 96 16.07 16.19 22.44
N SER A 97 16.79 17.24 22.03
CA SER A 97 16.94 17.63 20.62
C SER A 97 17.49 16.49 19.75
N ALA A 98 18.56 15.85 20.23
CA ALA A 98 19.18 14.71 19.56
C ALA A 98 18.27 13.47 19.58
N GLU A 99 17.54 13.24 20.68
CA GLU A 99 16.53 12.17 20.76
C GLU A 99 15.43 12.38 19.71
N VAL A 100 14.90 13.59 19.57
CA VAL A 100 13.88 13.92 18.57
C VAL A 100 14.42 13.71 17.15
N ALA A 101 15.63 14.20 16.84
CA ALA A 101 16.24 13.98 15.53
C ALA A 101 16.41 12.48 15.20
N ARG A 102 16.84 11.68 16.18
CA ARG A 102 16.95 10.22 16.03
C ARG A 102 15.59 9.56 15.83
N LEU A 103 14.57 9.95 16.59
CA LEU A 103 13.22 9.41 16.48
C LEU A 103 12.56 9.78 15.14
N ILE A 104 12.80 10.98 14.61
CA ILE A 104 12.37 11.36 13.25
C ILE A 104 13.00 10.42 12.22
N ALA A 105 14.33 10.24 12.26
CA ALA A 105 15.03 9.36 11.33
C ALA A 105 14.57 7.89 11.44
N GLU A 106 14.30 7.42 12.67
CA GLU A 106 13.74 6.09 12.91
C GLU A 106 12.31 5.97 12.35
N ALA A 107 11.46 6.97 12.59
CA ALA A 107 10.07 7.00 12.14
C ALA A 107 9.98 6.98 10.62
N SER A 108 10.84 7.74 9.92
CA SER A 108 10.91 7.71 8.46
C SER A 108 11.26 6.31 7.94
N ARG A 109 12.30 5.66 8.51
CA ARG A 109 12.69 4.29 8.10
C ARG A 109 11.59 3.26 8.34
N VAL A 110 10.92 3.33 9.50
CA VAL A 110 9.82 2.41 9.85
C VAL A 110 8.61 2.64 8.93
N THR A 111 8.30 3.89 8.63
CA THR A 111 7.20 4.26 7.73
C THR A 111 7.45 3.78 6.31
N GLU A 112 8.66 3.96 5.78
CA GLU A 112 9.03 3.41 4.48
C GLU A 112 8.94 1.88 4.45
N ALA A 113 9.40 1.20 5.50
CA ALA A 113 9.30 -0.25 5.62
C ALA A 113 7.85 -0.71 5.65
N TYR A 114 7.00 -0.05 6.43
CA TYR A 114 5.56 -0.30 6.50
C TYR A 114 4.89 -0.09 5.13
N GLU A 115 5.20 0.99 4.42
CA GLU A 115 4.61 1.26 3.11
C GLU A 115 5.06 0.25 2.04
N ARG A 116 6.31 -0.19 2.08
CA ARG A 116 6.79 -1.29 1.22
C ARG A 116 6.07 -2.60 1.52
N ASP A 117 5.95 -2.97 2.79
CA ASP A 117 5.25 -4.18 3.24
C ASP A 117 3.76 -4.13 2.85
N ARG A 118 3.10 -2.98 3.06
CA ARG A 118 1.70 -2.76 2.67
C ARG A 118 1.48 -2.98 1.17
N ARG A 119 2.34 -2.41 0.32
CA ARG A 119 2.26 -2.60 -1.14
C ARG A 119 2.46 -4.06 -1.53
N ALA A 120 3.45 -4.73 -0.93
CA ALA A 120 3.70 -6.16 -1.16
C ALA A 120 2.50 -7.02 -0.72
N ALA A 121 1.91 -6.72 0.45
CA ALA A 121 0.77 -7.43 0.99
C ALA A 121 -0.46 -7.32 0.10
N VAL A 122 -0.74 -6.11 -0.45
CA VAL A 122 -1.83 -5.90 -1.42
C VAL A 122 -1.61 -6.74 -2.68
N ALA A 123 -0.39 -6.78 -3.22
CA ALA A 123 -0.08 -7.57 -4.41
C ALA A 123 -0.22 -9.09 -4.15
N GLN A 124 0.26 -9.56 -3.00
CA GLN A 124 0.14 -10.95 -2.57
C GLN A 124 -1.33 -11.36 -2.37
N ARG A 125 -2.15 -10.49 -1.76
CA ARG A 125 -3.59 -10.70 -1.60
C ARG A 125 -4.29 -10.90 -2.95
N ALA A 126 -4.00 -10.03 -3.92
CA ALA A 126 -4.59 -10.12 -5.25
C ALA A 126 -4.18 -11.41 -5.99
N ARG A 127 -2.95 -11.90 -5.77
CA ARG A 127 -2.50 -13.19 -6.32
C ARG A 127 -3.20 -14.37 -5.63
N ALA A 128 -3.33 -14.34 -4.31
CA ALA A 128 -3.99 -15.40 -3.55
C ALA A 128 -5.48 -15.55 -3.93
N HIS A 129 -6.21 -14.44 -4.09
CA HIS A 129 -7.60 -14.47 -4.54
C HIS A 129 -7.76 -15.06 -5.95
N ARG A 130 -6.84 -14.74 -6.88
CA ARG A 130 -6.84 -15.34 -8.23
C ARG A 130 -6.63 -16.85 -8.18
N LEU A 131 -5.63 -17.31 -7.42
CA LEU A 131 -5.38 -18.73 -7.22
C LEU A 131 -6.59 -19.44 -6.60
N GLN A 132 -7.25 -18.83 -5.61
CA GLN A 132 -8.45 -19.40 -5.02
C GLN A 132 -9.59 -19.54 -6.05
N ALA A 133 -9.80 -18.53 -6.91
CA ALA A 133 -10.81 -18.60 -7.96
C ALA A 133 -10.51 -19.71 -9.00
N GLU A 134 -9.23 -19.89 -9.35
CA GLU A 134 -8.77 -20.99 -10.23
C GLU A 134 -8.98 -22.36 -9.58
N LEU A 135 -8.67 -22.50 -8.28
CA LEU A 135 -8.92 -23.72 -7.51
C LEU A 135 -10.41 -24.07 -7.50
N ASP A 136 -11.27 -23.09 -7.23
CA ASP A 136 -12.72 -23.28 -7.20
C ASP A 136 -13.27 -23.64 -8.58
N ALA A 137 -12.70 -23.08 -9.66
CA ALA A 137 -13.04 -23.48 -11.03
C ALA A 137 -12.63 -24.94 -11.32
N LYS A 138 -11.42 -25.35 -10.91
CA LYS A 138 -10.95 -26.72 -11.09
C LYS A 138 -11.76 -27.75 -10.30
N ARG A 139 -12.19 -27.42 -9.08
CA ARG A 139 -13.10 -28.26 -8.30
C ARG A 139 -14.44 -28.46 -9.01
N ARG A 140 -15.02 -27.40 -9.59
CA ARG A 140 -16.27 -27.51 -10.37
C ARG A 140 -16.10 -28.40 -11.60
N GLU A 141 -14.99 -28.27 -12.32
CA GLU A 141 -14.66 -29.11 -13.48
C GLU A 141 -14.55 -30.59 -13.07
N LEU A 142 -13.90 -30.86 -11.93
CA LEU A 142 -13.71 -32.20 -11.40
C LEU A 142 -15.03 -32.85 -10.95
N ALA A 143 -15.87 -32.10 -10.23
CA ALA A 143 -17.19 -32.56 -9.82
C ALA A 143 -18.07 -32.92 -11.03
N ALA A 144 -18.00 -32.13 -12.11
CA ALA A 144 -18.70 -32.43 -13.36
C ALA A 144 -18.17 -33.70 -14.05
N LEU A 145 -16.86 -33.98 -13.98
CA LEU A 145 -16.26 -35.22 -14.48
C LEU A 145 -16.74 -36.44 -13.67
N HIS A 146 -16.75 -36.35 -12.34
CA HIS A 146 -17.28 -37.41 -11.47
C HIS A 146 -18.77 -37.67 -11.72
N GLY A 147 -19.57 -36.61 -11.90
CA GLY A 147 -20.99 -36.73 -12.23
C GLY A 147 -21.22 -37.57 -13.49
N ARG A 148 -20.50 -37.26 -14.57
CA ARG A 148 -20.56 -38.00 -15.84
C ARG A 148 -20.08 -39.45 -15.71
N ALA A 149 -18.97 -39.68 -15.00
CA ALA A 149 -18.49 -41.04 -14.75
C ALA A 149 -19.52 -41.88 -13.97
N GLY A 150 -20.18 -41.27 -12.97
CA GLY A 150 -21.26 -41.89 -12.21
C GLY A 150 -22.49 -42.21 -13.06
N GLU A 151 -22.84 -41.38 -14.04
CA GLU A 151 -23.92 -41.68 -15.00
C GLU A 151 -23.60 -42.90 -15.86
N VAL A 152 -22.38 -43.00 -16.39
CA VAL A 152 -21.92 -44.16 -17.16
C VAL A 152 -21.95 -45.43 -16.31
N ALA A 153 -21.44 -45.36 -15.08
CA ALA A 153 -21.44 -46.50 -14.16
C ALA A 153 -22.88 -46.96 -13.82
N ARG A 154 -23.79 -46.02 -13.54
CA ARG A 154 -25.21 -46.33 -13.29
C ARG A 154 -25.89 -46.95 -14.51
N ALA A 155 -25.59 -46.47 -15.72
CA ALA A 155 -26.13 -47.02 -16.96
C ALA A 155 -25.67 -48.46 -17.17
N GLN A 156 -24.39 -48.76 -16.93
CA GLN A 156 -23.83 -50.13 -16.97
C GLN A 156 -24.47 -51.05 -15.93
N TYR A 157 -24.74 -50.55 -14.73
CA TYR A 157 -25.42 -51.33 -13.68
C TYR A 157 -26.86 -51.67 -14.08
N ARG A 158 -27.64 -50.68 -14.55
CA ARG A 158 -29.05 -50.86 -14.97
C ARG A 158 -29.22 -51.76 -16.18
N THR A 159 -28.28 -51.72 -17.13
CA THR A 159 -28.29 -52.59 -18.33
C THR A 159 -27.83 -54.01 -18.03
N GLY A 160 -27.67 -54.36 -16.76
CA GLY A 160 -27.44 -55.74 -16.33
C GLY A 160 -25.97 -56.12 -16.43
N GLY A 161 -25.15 -55.64 -15.48
CA GLY A 161 -23.86 -56.26 -15.15
C GLY A 161 -23.96 -57.71 -14.65
N VAL A 162 -25.05 -58.43 -14.94
CA VAL A 162 -25.48 -59.72 -14.37
C VAL A 162 -25.52 -60.84 -15.41
N LEU A 163 -25.20 -60.59 -16.69
CA LEU A 163 -24.70 -61.67 -17.52
C LEU A 163 -23.20 -61.78 -17.23
N THR A 164 -22.81 -62.83 -16.51
CA THR A 164 -21.39 -63.20 -16.36
C THR A 164 -20.75 -63.25 -17.74
N VAL A 165 -19.43 -63.03 -17.82
CA VAL A 165 -18.70 -63.16 -19.10
C VAL A 165 -19.06 -64.47 -19.81
N THR A 166 -19.24 -65.53 -19.01
CA THR A 166 -19.74 -66.84 -19.42
C THR A 166 -21.14 -66.79 -20.05
N ALA A 167 -22.10 -66.09 -19.44
CA ALA A 167 -23.45 -65.96 -19.98
C ALA A 167 -23.51 -65.07 -21.24
N ARG A 168 -22.64 -64.05 -21.38
CA ARG A 168 -22.52 -63.28 -22.63
C ARG A 168 -21.87 -64.08 -23.76
N LEU A 169 -20.87 -64.91 -23.44
CA LEU A 169 -20.26 -65.84 -24.39
C LEU A 169 -21.25 -66.88 -24.91
N LEU A 170 -22.17 -67.35 -24.05
CA LEU A 170 -23.21 -68.33 -24.41
C LEU A 170 -24.34 -67.75 -25.27
N LEU A 171 -24.57 -66.44 -25.20
CA LEU A 171 -25.66 -65.74 -25.89
C LEU A 171 -25.20 -64.91 -27.08
N ALA A 172 -23.90 -64.84 -27.35
CA ALA A 172 -23.34 -64.06 -28.45
C ALA A 172 -23.35 -64.87 -29.75
N ASP A 173 -23.74 -64.22 -30.85
CA ASP A 173 -23.68 -64.82 -32.19
C ASP A 173 -22.24 -65.14 -32.63
N ASP A 174 -21.25 -64.43 -32.09
CA ASP A 174 -19.81 -64.69 -32.27
C ASP A 174 -19.04 -64.60 -30.93
N PRO A 175 -18.35 -65.69 -30.52
CA PRO A 175 -17.54 -65.70 -29.30
C PRO A 175 -16.33 -64.75 -29.34
N GLU A 176 -15.78 -64.43 -30.52
CA GLU A 176 -14.68 -63.45 -30.61
C GLU A 176 -15.15 -62.03 -30.28
N ASP A 177 -16.28 -61.61 -30.84
CA ASP A 177 -16.89 -60.31 -30.54
C ASP A 177 -17.29 -60.16 -29.06
N ALA A 178 -17.76 -61.23 -28.41
CA ALA A 178 -18.00 -61.25 -26.97
C ALA A 178 -16.73 -60.99 -26.15
N LEU A 179 -15.61 -61.64 -26.51
CA LEU A 179 -14.31 -61.46 -25.85
C LEU A 179 -13.72 -60.07 -26.11
N ARG A 180 -13.86 -59.53 -27.33
CA ARG A 180 -13.42 -58.17 -27.67
C ARG A 180 -14.18 -57.13 -26.84
N THR A 181 -15.49 -57.28 -26.71
CA THR A 181 -16.36 -56.40 -25.92
C THR A 181 -16.00 -56.42 -24.43
N GLU A 182 -15.72 -57.60 -23.87
CA GLU A 182 -15.28 -57.74 -22.48
C GLU A 182 -13.90 -57.13 -22.22
N ARG A 183 -12.94 -57.33 -23.13
CA ARG A 183 -11.61 -56.70 -23.04
C ARG A 183 -11.72 -55.17 -23.08
N ALA A 184 -12.55 -54.64 -23.98
CA ALA A 184 -12.81 -53.21 -24.07
C ALA A 184 -13.46 -52.67 -22.79
N ALA A 185 -14.45 -53.38 -22.22
CA ALA A 185 -15.08 -53.01 -20.96
C ALA A 185 -14.11 -53.03 -19.77
N ARG A 186 -13.23 -54.04 -19.67
CA ARG A 186 -12.18 -54.10 -18.64
C ARG A 186 -11.16 -52.96 -18.80
N GLN A 187 -10.77 -52.64 -20.03
CA GLN A 187 -9.85 -51.54 -20.31
C GLN A 187 -10.48 -50.19 -19.96
N ALA A 188 -11.75 -49.99 -20.29
CA ALA A 188 -12.53 -48.82 -19.89
C ALA A 188 -12.65 -48.72 -18.36
N GLY A 189 -12.96 -49.81 -17.65
CA GLY A 189 -13.00 -49.84 -16.18
C GLY A 189 -11.66 -49.49 -15.54
N ARG A 190 -10.53 -49.99 -16.07
CA ARG A 190 -9.19 -49.59 -15.61
C ARG A 190 -8.89 -48.11 -15.88
N ALA A 191 -9.33 -47.59 -17.02
CA ALA A 191 -9.17 -46.17 -17.38
C ALA A 191 -9.97 -45.26 -16.42
N VAL A 192 -11.24 -45.60 -16.15
CA VAL A 192 -12.08 -44.89 -15.18
C VAL A 192 -11.48 -44.96 -13.77
N ASN A 193 -11.03 -46.13 -13.31
CA ASN A 193 -10.41 -46.27 -12.00
C ASN A 193 -9.10 -45.47 -11.87
N ARG A 194 -8.30 -45.36 -12.94
CA ARG A 194 -7.13 -44.48 -12.97
C ARG A 194 -7.53 -43.02 -12.91
N LEU A 195 -8.56 -42.63 -13.66
CA LEU A 195 -9.08 -41.26 -13.64
C LEU A 195 -9.52 -40.89 -12.22
N VAL A 196 -10.36 -41.70 -11.58
CA VAL A 196 -10.83 -41.48 -10.19
C VAL A 196 -9.66 -41.32 -9.22
N ARG A 197 -8.68 -42.24 -9.25
CA ARG A 197 -7.50 -42.11 -8.36
C ARG A 197 -6.68 -40.85 -8.62
N ASN A 198 -6.54 -40.44 -9.88
CA ASN A 198 -5.83 -39.23 -10.25
C ASN A 198 -6.58 -37.98 -9.81
N THR A 199 -7.92 -37.97 -9.92
CA THR A 199 -8.75 -36.86 -9.45
C THR A 199 -8.69 -36.73 -7.93
N ASP A 200 -8.76 -37.82 -7.17
CA ASP A 200 -8.65 -37.77 -5.70
C ASP A 200 -7.28 -37.26 -5.25
N ARG A 201 -6.21 -37.66 -5.97
CA ARG A 201 -4.86 -37.15 -5.71
C ARG A 201 -4.78 -35.66 -6.01
N ALA A 202 -5.40 -35.20 -7.10
CA ALA A 202 -5.44 -33.78 -7.44
C ALA A 202 -6.17 -32.97 -6.37
N GLU A 203 -7.34 -33.41 -5.91
CA GLU A 203 -8.09 -32.74 -4.82
C GLU A 203 -7.25 -32.59 -3.55
N ARG A 204 -6.61 -33.66 -3.09
CA ARG A 204 -5.74 -33.59 -1.90
C ARG A 204 -4.59 -32.59 -2.05
N LEU A 205 -4.00 -32.48 -3.25
CA LEU A 205 -2.95 -31.52 -3.51
C LEU A 205 -3.47 -30.07 -3.52
N LEU A 206 -4.68 -29.85 -4.05
CA LEU A 206 -5.35 -28.55 -4.06
C LEU A 206 -5.74 -28.12 -2.64
N ASP A 207 -6.27 -29.02 -1.82
CA ASP A 207 -6.61 -28.75 -0.42
C ASP A 207 -5.37 -28.36 0.39
N ALA A 208 -4.28 -29.13 0.27
CA ALA A 208 -3.02 -28.82 0.91
C ALA A 208 -2.43 -27.48 0.44
N ALA A 209 -2.60 -27.13 -0.84
CA ALA A 209 -2.19 -25.82 -1.36
C ALA A 209 -3.04 -24.68 -0.79
N ALA A 210 -4.35 -24.87 -0.66
CA ALA A 210 -5.26 -23.90 -0.06
C ALA A 210 -4.94 -23.66 1.43
N ASP A 211 -4.62 -24.72 2.18
CA ASP A 211 -4.19 -24.61 3.58
C ASP A 211 -2.89 -23.82 3.72
N ARG A 212 -1.89 -24.12 2.88
CA ARG A 212 -0.63 -23.36 2.83
C ARG A 212 -0.86 -21.89 2.52
N ALA A 213 -1.74 -21.58 1.57
CA ALA A 213 -2.10 -20.20 1.23
C ALA A 213 -2.78 -19.47 2.41
N ARG A 214 -3.72 -20.13 3.10
CA ARG A 214 -4.37 -19.57 4.31
C ARG A 214 -3.38 -19.34 5.46
N ALA A 215 -2.42 -20.24 5.64
CA ALA A 215 -1.37 -20.07 6.66
C ALA A 215 -0.44 -18.88 6.31
N ALA A 216 0.01 -18.79 5.06
CA ALA A 216 0.83 -17.68 4.59
C ALA A 216 0.11 -16.33 4.70
N TRP A 217 -1.21 -16.30 4.45
CA TRP A 217 -2.03 -15.11 4.63
C TRP A 217 -2.08 -14.64 6.08
N ARG A 218 -2.36 -15.55 7.03
CA ARG A 218 -2.37 -15.23 8.46
C ARG A 218 -1.03 -14.70 8.95
N ASP A 219 0.07 -15.26 8.46
CA ASP A 219 1.42 -14.80 8.77
C ASP A 219 1.71 -13.39 8.23
N LEU A 220 1.30 -13.11 6.99
CA LEU A 220 1.38 -11.78 6.39
C LEU A 220 0.57 -10.74 7.18
N GLU A 221 -0.69 -11.05 7.52
CA GLU A 221 -1.53 -10.17 8.34
C GLU A 221 -0.90 -9.91 9.72
N ALA A 222 -0.36 -10.95 10.35
CA ALA A 222 0.31 -10.84 11.65
C ALA A 222 1.57 -9.95 11.56
N ARG A 223 2.39 -10.10 10.50
CA ARG A 223 3.55 -9.23 10.26
C ARG A 223 3.12 -7.77 10.04
N HIS A 224 2.12 -7.54 9.20
CA HIS A 224 1.62 -6.21 8.92
C HIS A 224 1.08 -5.53 10.19
N ALA A 225 0.32 -6.27 11.01
CA ALA A 225 -0.18 -5.80 12.30
C ALA A 225 0.94 -5.46 13.29
N ARG A 226 2.02 -6.26 13.33
CA ARG A 226 3.21 -5.99 14.14
C ARG A 226 3.92 -4.71 13.70
N LEU A 227 4.17 -4.54 12.40
CA LEU A 227 4.77 -3.30 11.88
C LEU A 227 3.89 -2.07 12.18
N ALA A 228 2.57 -2.20 12.01
CA ALA A 228 1.63 -1.13 12.34
C ALA A 228 1.68 -0.75 13.84
N ALA A 229 1.85 -1.72 14.73
CA ALA A 229 1.99 -1.48 16.17
C ALA A 229 3.30 -0.77 16.50
N VAL A 230 4.43 -1.21 15.92
CA VAL A 230 5.74 -0.55 16.08
C VAL A 230 5.69 0.90 15.60
N ARG A 231 5.09 1.14 14.43
CA ARG A 231 4.93 2.50 13.89
C ARG A 231 4.14 3.38 14.85
N ARG A 232 2.98 2.91 15.37
CA ARG A 232 2.16 3.69 16.32
C ARG A 232 2.90 4.00 17.63
N ASP A 233 3.64 3.03 18.17
CA ASP A 233 4.45 3.27 19.38
C ASP A 233 5.53 4.34 19.12
N LEU A 234 6.21 4.24 17.98
CA LEU A 234 7.26 5.16 17.59
C LEU A 234 6.71 6.58 17.35
N GLU A 235 5.58 6.71 16.66
CA GLU A 235 4.85 7.99 16.49
C GLU A 235 4.50 8.61 17.85
N ALA A 236 3.98 7.80 18.79
CA ALA A 236 3.63 8.29 20.13
C ALA A 236 4.87 8.71 20.95
N ARG A 237 6.00 8.00 20.81
CA ARG A 237 7.28 8.35 21.45
C ARG A 237 7.86 9.63 20.86
N LEU A 238 7.81 9.78 19.54
CA LEU A 238 8.25 10.98 18.83
C LEU A 238 7.43 12.19 19.29
N GLU A 239 6.10 12.07 19.34
CA GLU A 239 5.23 13.16 19.77
C GLU A 239 5.53 13.62 21.21
N ARG A 240 5.72 12.68 22.14
CA ARG A 240 6.15 13.01 23.51
C ARG A 240 7.52 13.68 23.54
N ALA A 241 8.46 13.25 22.69
CA ALA A 241 9.79 13.85 22.62
C ALA A 241 9.73 15.29 22.06
N ARG A 242 8.90 15.54 21.05
CA ARG A 242 8.67 16.87 20.46
C ARG A 242 8.15 17.86 21.49
N TRP A 243 7.13 17.48 22.27
CA TRP A 243 6.59 18.37 23.29
C TRP A 243 7.53 18.57 24.49
N ARG A 244 8.35 17.58 24.84
CA ARG A 244 9.43 17.78 25.83
C ARG A 244 10.46 18.80 25.33
N LEU A 245 10.86 18.70 24.06
CA LEU A 245 11.76 19.65 23.42
C LEU A 245 11.16 21.06 23.43
N GLN A 246 9.89 21.20 23.08
CA GLN A 246 9.20 22.49 23.11
C GLN A 246 9.15 23.08 24.53
N ALA A 247 8.81 22.28 25.53
CA ALA A 247 8.77 22.74 26.91
C ALA A 247 10.16 23.20 27.41
N GLU A 248 11.24 22.57 26.95
CA GLU A 248 12.61 23.02 27.22
C GLU A 248 12.92 24.37 26.57
N ALA A 249 12.47 24.54 25.33
CA ALA A 249 12.62 25.77 24.55
C ALA A 249 11.85 26.93 25.19
N ASP A 250 10.61 26.71 25.62
CA ASP A 250 9.79 27.70 26.30
C ASP A 250 10.43 28.16 27.61
N ARG A 251 11.04 27.24 28.37
CA ARG A 251 11.82 27.58 29.58
C ARG A 251 13.04 28.44 29.25
N SER A 252 13.73 28.17 28.14
CA SER A 252 14.87 28.99 27.69
C SER A 252 14.45 30.39 27.26
N VAL A 253 13.34 30.51 26.54
CA VAL A 253 12.77 31.81 26.15
C VAL A 253 12.28 32.61 27.36
N ALA A 254 11.60 31.96 28.31
CA ALA A 254 11.16 32.60 29.56
C ALA A 254 12.35 33.09 30.40
N ALA A 255 13.49 32.38 30.37
CA ALA A 255 14.72 32.79 31.03
C ALA A 255 15.52 33.87 30.25
N GLY A 256 15.15 34.16 29.00
CA GLY A 256 15.89 35.08 28.14
C GLY A 256 17.29 34.57 27.72
N SER A 257 17.57 33.26 27.85
CA SER A 257 18.90 32.69 27.65
C SER A 257 18.86 31.31 26.98
N CYS A 258 19.72 31.13 25.97
CA CYS A 258 19.85 29.88 25.22
C CYS A 258 20.76 28.88 25.94
N ARG A 259 20.44 27.58 25.90
CA ARG A 259 21.26 26.50 26.50
C ARG A 259 22.48 26.07 25.64
N GLY A 260 23.02 26.97 24.83
CA GLY A 260 24.07 26.65 23.85
C GLY A 260 23.56 25.81 22.67
N ALA A 261 24.47 25.44 21.77
CA ALA A 261 24.12 24.70 20.56
C ALA A 261 23.86 23.21 20.84
N ALA A 262 22.72 22.71 20.35
CA ALA A 262 22.39 21.29 20.36
C ALA A 262 23.32 20.52 19.42
N ARG A 263 23.97 19.47 19.95
CA ARG A 263 24.76 18.55 19.12
C ARG A 263 23.84 17.59 18.38
N LEU A 264 23.56 17.92 17.12
CA LEU A 264 22.78 17.07 16.22
C LEU A 264 23.71 16.31 15.28
N GLU A 265 23.51 14.99 15.16
CA GLU A 265 24.15 14.19 14.13
C GLU A 265 23.56 14.55 12.76
N GLN A 266 24.26 15.42 12.03
CA GLN A 266 23.84 15.79 10.67
C GLN A 266 24.23 14.65 9.71
N PRO A 267 23.34 14.24 8.79
CA PRO A 267 23.70 13.25 7.77
C PRO A 267 24.96 13.71 7.03
N GLY A 268 25.99 12.86 7.05
CA GLY A 268 27.35 13.22 6.65
C GLY A 268 27.42 13.89 5.29
N GLY A 269 27.82 15.16 5.30
CA GLY A 269 28.17 15.91 4.11
C GLY A 269 27.06 16.80 3.57
N ALA A 270 26.79 17.92 4.25
CA ALA A 270 26.61 19.18 3.53
C ALA A 270 27.94 19.60 2.86
N ARG A 271 28.51 18.75 2.00
CA ARG A 271 29.14 19.29 0.79
C ARG A 271 27.92 19.73 -0.01
N GLY A 272 27.48 20.96 0.23
CA GLY A 272 26.25 21.53 -0.36
C GLY A 272 26.11 21.01 -1.77
N GLU A 273 24.94 20.43 -2.09
CA GLU A 273 24.64 19.71 -3.34
C GLU A 273 25.57 20.20 -4.45
N ARG A 274 26.63 19.44 -4.75
CA ARG A 274 27.85 19.94 -5.41
C ARG A 274 27.50 20.95 -6.51
N GLY A 275 27.72 22.25 -6.23
CA GLY A 275 27.48 23.35 -7.17
C GLY A 275 26.31 24.30 -6.84
N ARG A 276 25.40 23.99 -5.91
CA ARG A 276 24.32 24.92 -5.50
C ARG A 276 24.77 25.87 -4.39
N VAL A 277 24.71 27.16 -4.68
CA VAL A 277 25.07 28.24 -3.74
C VAL A 277 23.98 28.42 -2.67
N TRP A 278 22.73 28.16 -3.04
CA TRP A 278 21.55 28.33 -2.19
C TRP A 278 20.70 27.06 -2.14
N VAL A 279 20.07 26.80 -1.00
CA VAL A 279 19.15 25.69 -0.76
C VAL A 279 17.93 26.16 0.03
N ALA A 280 16.88 25.33 0.08
CA ALA A 280 15.71 25.59 0.89
C ALA A 280 16.02 25.49 2.41
N PRO A 281 15.38 26.32 3.25
CA PRO A 281 15.57 26.27 4.70
C PRO A 281 15.01 24.99 5.35
N VAL A 282 14.10 24.30 4.65
CA VAL A 282 13.46 23.04 5.04
C VAL A 282 13.45 22.13 3.81
N ALA A 283 13.71 20.82 3.98
CA ALA A 283 13.69 19.90 2.85
C ALA A 283 12.27 19.45 2.52
N GLU A 284 12.00 19.16 1.24
CA GLU A 284 10.71 18.62 0.81
C GLU A 284 10.35 17.32 1.54
N ALA A 285 11.35 16.47 1.80
CA ALA A 285 11.18 15.21 2.54
C ALA A 285 10.74 15.40 4.00
N ASP A 286 10.94 16.59 4.58
CA ASP A 286 10.48 16.91 5.93
C ASP A 286 8.96 17.20 5.97
N GLY A 287 8.36 17.50 4.81
CA GLY A 287 6.94 17.82 4.66
C GLY A 287 6.54 19.15 5.30
N TYR A 288 6.24 20.15 4.47
CA TYR A 288 5.78 21.45 4.95
C TYR A 288 4.69 22.06 4.06
N GLU A 289 3.92 22.97 4.64
CA GLU A 289 2.96 23.83 3.94
C GLU A 289 3.39 25.29 4.09
N LEU A 290 3.24 26.09 3.03
CA LEU A 290 3.50 27.53 3.10
C LEU A 290 2.25 28.21 3.67
N SER A 291 2.29 28.67 4.92
CA SER A 291 1.10 29.16 5.62
C SER A 291 0.89 30.67 5.45
N ALA A 292 1.81 31.50 5.97
CA ALA A 292 1.73 32.96 5.90
C ALA A 292 2.87 33.54 5.07
N GLY A 293 2.53 34.35 4.06
CA GLY A 293 3.49 34.96 3.15
C GLY A 293 4.00 36.32 3.62
N PHE A 294 5.09 36.78 3.02
CA PHE A 294 5.67 38.10 3.27
C PHE A 294 4.65 39.21 2.98
N ASP A 295 4.68 40.28 3.79
CA ASP A 295 3.79 41.45 3.72
C ASP A 295 2.29 41.17 3.94
N SER A 296 1.96 39.97 4.45
CA SER A 296 0.59 39.65 4.89
C SER A 296 0.13 40.60 6.00
N ALA A 297 -1.15 41.00 5.96
CA ALA A 297 -1.79 41.83 6.98
C ALA A 297 -2.90 41.09 7.71
N GLY A 298 -3.12 41.45 8.97
CA GLY A 298 -4.14 40.81 9.79
C GLY A 298 -3.88 40.95 11.29
N ARG A 299 -4.78 40.35 12.07
CA ARG A 299 -4.82 40.43 13.54
C ARG A 299 -3.61 39.79 14.23
N HIS A 300 -2.85 38.98 13.49
CA HIS A 300 -1.72 38.22 14.00
C HIS A 300 -0.40 39.02 14.03
N TRP A 301 -0.34 40.19 13.38
CA TRP A 301 0.88 40.99 13.27
C TRP A 301 0.64 42.42 13.72
N ALA A 302 1.59 43.01 14.44
CA ALA A 302 1.52 44.41 14.86
C ALA A 302 1.54 45.40 13.68
N ARG A 303 2.11 44.98 12.54
CA ARG A 303 2.14 45.72 11.27
C ARG A 303 1.84 44.77 10.11
N ARG A 304 2.90 44.18 9.55
CA ARG A 304 2.89 43.26 8.42
C ARG A 304 3.75 42.06 8.77
N HIS A 305 3.48 40.94 8.13
CA HIS A 305 4.30 39.74 8.25
C HIS A 305 5.66 39.98 7.57
N THR A 306 6.77 39.76 8.27
CA THR A 306 8.12 40.14 7.81
C THR A 306 8.87 39.02 7.10
N GLY A 307 8.27 37.84 6.98
CA GLY A 307 8.92 36.65 6.44
C GLY A 307 7.95 35.72 5.74
N GLN A 308 8.41 34.49 5.55
CA GLN A 308 7.61 33.37 5.07
C GLN A 308 7.53 32.32 6.16
N ASP A 309 6.31 31.88 6.46
CA ASP A 309 6.07 30.82 7.43
C ASP A 309 5.96 29.45 6.74
N PHE A 310 6.68 28.48 7.28
CA PHE A 310 6.63 27.08 6.88
C PHE A 310 5.98 26.30 8.02
N ALA A 311 4.72 25.90 7.84
CA ALA A 311 4.01 25.07 8.82
C ALA A 311 4.56 23.65 8.78
N LEU A 312 5.12 23.19 9.90
CA LEU A 312 5.83 21.92 10.03
C LEU A 312 5.98 21.54 11.50
N ASP A 313 6.23 20.25 11.77
CA ASP A 313 6.26 19.73 13.13
C ASP A 313 7.46 20.24 13.96
N ILE A 314 7.26 20.34 15.27
CA ILE A 314 8.34 20.61 16.23
C ILE A 314 9.46 19.58 16.06
N GLY A 315 10.72 20.02 16.17
CA GLY A 315 11.88 19.14 16.06
C GLY A 315 12.41 18.95 14.64
N THR A 316 11.65 19.39 13.62
CA THR A 316 12.05 19.30 12.22
C THR A 316 13.34 20.09 11.98
N PRO A 317 14.36 19.51 11.31
CA PRO A 317 15.61 20.21 11.05
C PRO A 317 15.44 21.44 10.17
N VAL A 318 16.01 22.57 10.61
CA VAL A 318 16.09 23.83 9.87
C VAL A 318 17.51 24.04 9.38
N ARG A 319 17.67 24.46 8.13
CA ARG A 319 18.94 24.50 7.40
C ARG A 319 19.32 25.93 7.05
N SER A 320 20.63 26.21 7.07
CA SER A 320 21.12 27.46 6.49
C SER A 320 20.93 27.44 4.98
N ILE A 321 20.28 28.47 4.43
CA ILE A 321 20.04 28.56 3.00
C ILE A 321 21.33 28.71 2.19
N GLY A 322 22.43 29.17 2.79
CA GLY A 322 23.69 29.44 2.10
C GLY A 322 24.88 29.48 3.05
N ALA A 323 26.09 29.52 2.50
CA ALA A 323 27.30 29.66 3.30
C ALA A 323 27.37 31.04 3.99
N GLY A 324 27.95 31.08 5.19
CA GLY A 324 28.08 32.31 5.94
C GLY A 324 28.60 32.13 7.35
N ARG A 325 28.32 33.12 8.20
CA ARG A 325 28.65 33.14 9.62
C ARG A 325 27.41 33.47 10.43
N VAL A 326 27.15 32.72 11.49
CA VAL A 326 26.09 33.01 12.46
C VAL A 326 26.38 34.36 13.10
N HIS A 327 25.53 35.34 12.83
CA HIS A 327 25.63 36.69 13.36
C HIS A 327 25.12 36.75 14.81
N ALA A 328 24.00 36.09 15.09
CA ALA A 328 23.40 36.03 16.40
C ALA A 328 22.60 34.73 16.60
N VAL A 329 22.53 34.30 17.86
CA VAL A 329 21.56 33.32 18.36
C VAL A 329 20.87 33.98 19.54
N SER A 330 19.56 34.14 19.47
CA SER A 330 18.77 34.83 20.51
C SER A 330 17.71 33.90 21.06
N CYS A 331 17.36 34.06 22.34
CA CYS A 331 16.26 33.34 23.00
C CYS A 331 15.39 34.33 23.75
N GLY A 332 14.33 34.83 23.12
CA GLY A 332 13.48 35.84 23.72
C GLY A 332 12.67 36.63 22.69
N GLY A 333 11.83 37.53 23.20
CA GLY A 333 11.04 38.43 22.35
C GLY A 333 10.05 37.70 21.44
N ALA A 334 9.58 38.41 20.41
CA ALA A 334 8.53 37.91 19.51
C ALA A 334 8.99 36.71 18.68
N PHE A 335 10.27 36.61 18.32
CA PHE A 335 10.81 35.52 17.49
C PHE A 335 11.16 34.27 18.30
N GLY A 336 11.16 34.33 19.64
CA GLY A 336 11.48 33.19 20.49
C GLY A 336 12.95 32.81 20.37
N ILE A 337 13.24 31.53 20.09
CA ILE A 337 14.59 31.10 19.73
C ILE A 337 14.81 31.37 18.25
N GLU A 338 15.84 32.14 17.94
CA GLU A 338 16.19 32.49 16.57
C GLU A 338 17.68 32.36 16.28
N VAL A 339 17.99 32.09 15.01
CA VAL A 339 19.34 32.14 14.46
C VAL A 339 19.34 33.16 13.32
N LEU A 340 20.31 34.06 13.32
CA LEU A 340 20.54 35.01 12.24
C LEU A 340 21.90 34.71 11.61
N VAL A 341 21.93 34.42 10.32
CA VAL A 341 23.16 34.12 9.56
C VAL A 341 23.46 35.29 8.63
N ARG A 342 24.71 35.79 8.67
CA ARG A 342 25.26 36.69 7.67
C ARG A 342 25.96 35.86 6.59
N HIS A 343 25.47 35.94 5.36
CA HIS A 343 26.05 35.25 4.23
C HIS A 343 27.26 35.98 3.66
N ASP A 344 28.13 35.23 2.99
CA ASP A 344 29.38 35.77 2.43
C ASP A 344 29.13 36.85 1.36
N ASN A 345 27.94 36.86 0.74
CA ASN A 345 27.51 37.87 -0.23
C ASN A 345 26.80 39.09 0.40
N GLY A 346 26.79 39.21 1.73
CA GLY A 346 26.24 40.36 2.45
C GLY A 346 24.77 40.26 2.85
N TRP A 347 24.03 39.27 2.34
CA TRP A 347 22.65 39.02 2.76
C TRP A 347 22.58 38.41 4.16
N TYR A 348 21.44 38.56 4.81
CA TYR A 348 21.13 37.94 6.08
C TYR A 348 19.94 37.00 5.94
N SER A 349 19.95 35.89 6.66
CA SER A 349 18.80 35.01 6.80
C SER A 349 18.47 34.76 8.27
N GLN A 350 17.19 34.87 8.63
CA GLN A 350 16.70 34.62 9.98
C GLN A 350 15.86 33.34 10.00
N TYR A 351 16.06 32.53 11.04
CA TYR A 351 15.31 31.31 11.32
C TYR A 351 14.74 31.44 12.73
N ALA A 352 13.43 31.64 12.86
CA ALA A 352 12.78 31.96 14.13
C ALA A 352 11.78 30.88 14.58
N HIS A 353 11.24 31.05 15.80
CA HIS A 353 10.34 30.15 16.50
C HIS A 353 10.93 28.75 16.75
N LEU A 354 12.26 28.65 16.81
CA LEU A 354 12.95 27.37 16.95
C LEU A 354 12.66 26.74 18.32
N ALA A 355 12.74 25.41 18.38
CA ALA A 355 12.76 24.67 19.64
C ALA A 355 14.20 24.44 20.14
N SER A 356 15.18 24.48 19.24
CA SER A 356 16.61 24.43 19.58
C SER A 356 17.46 25.11 18.49
N ALA A 357 18.56 25.71 18.89
CA ALA A 357 19.63 26.12 17.98
C ALA A 357 20.66 25.00 17.90
N ALA A 358 21.16 24.71 16.69
CA ALA A 358 22.21 23.70 16.44
C ALA A 358 23.58 24.34 16.13
N VAL A 359 23.67 25.66 16.29
CA VAL A 359 24.85 26.46 16.00
C VAL A 359 25.03 27.54 17.05
N GLU A 360 26.25 28.06 17.15
CA GLU A 360 26.63 29.13 18.08
C GLU A 360 26.91 30.44 17.33
N GLN A 361 26.83 31.56 18.06
CA GLN A 361 27.23 32.86 17.51
C GLN A 361 28.69 32.82 17.02
N GLY A 362 28.93 33.38 15.84
CA GLY A 362 30.25 33.40 15.22
C GLY A 362 30.62 32.12 14.48
N GLN A 363 29.86 31.02 14.61
CA GLN A 363 30.12 29.77 13.89
C GLN A 363 29.98 29.97 12.37
N ARG A 364 30.89 29.38 11.58
CA ARG A 364 30.72 29.28 10.13
C ARG A 364 29.72 28.18 9.78
N VAL A 365 28.87 28.47 8.82
CA VAL A 365 27.87 27.53 8.29
C VAL A 365 28.02 27.41 6.79
N VAL A 366 27.66 26.24 6.25
CA VAL A 366 27.55 26.00 4.81
C VAL A 366 26.09 25.83 4.40
N ALA A 367 25.80 25.99 3.11
CA ALA A 367 24.47 25.74 2.57
C ALA A 367 23.99 24.32 2.94
N GLY A 368 22.79 24.21 3.50
CA GLY A 368 22.17 22.95 3.91
C GLY A 368 22.57 22.46 5.32
N GLN A 369 23.55 23.09 5.97
CA GLN A 369 23.91 22.75 7.35
C GLN A 369 22.74 23.03 8.28
N TRP A 370 22.46 22.10 9.21
CA TRP A 370 21.41 22.33 10.20
C TRP A 370 21.82 23.46 11.15
N VAL A 371 20.92 24.44 11.31
CA VAL A 371 21.08 25.60 12.21
C VAL A 371 20.16 25.51 13.42
N GLY A 372 19.18 24.62 13.41
CA GLY A 372 18.28 24.39 14.53
C GLY A 372 17.21 23.37 14.24
N GLN A 373 16.25 23.28 15.14
CA GLN A 373 15.02 22.54 14.96
C GLN A 373 13.84 23.48 15.12
N ALA A 374 12.85 23.38 14.23
CA ALA A 374 11.64 24.17 14.32
C ALA A 374 10.86 23.89 15.61
N GLY A 375 10.06 24.87 16.02
CA GLY A 375 9.27 24.81 17.23
C GLY A 375 8.07 25.72 17.14
N THR A 376 7.65 26.23 18.29
CA THR A 376 6.60 27.26 18.40
C THR A 376 6.92 28.26 19.51
N THR A 377 8.20 28.58 19.72
CA THR A 377 8.61 29.55 20.75
C THR A 377 8.30 30.99 20.34
N GLY A 378 8.18 31.90 21.31
CA GLY A 378 7.88 33.32 21.04
C GLY A 378 6.40 33.55 20.71
N ASN A 379 6.11 34.57 19.90
CA ASN A 379 4.74 34.87 19.47
C ASN A 379 4.37 34.01 18.26
N SER A 380 3.86 32.80 18.54
CA SER A 380 3.49 31.81 17.53
C SER A 380 2.11 31.23 17.82
N THR A 381 1.32 30.95 16.78
CA THR A 381 0.00 30.31 16.89
C THR A 381 0.05 28.78 16.79
N GLY A 382 1.19 28.23 16.38
CA GLY A 382 1.42 26.79 16.25
C GLY A 382 2.80 26.47 15.65
N PRO A 383 3.19 25.18 15.58
CA PRO A 383 4.51 24.79 15.07
C PRO A 383 4.77 25.26 13.64
N HIS A 384 5.82 26.06 13.47
CA HIS A 384 6.28 26.54 12.16
C HIS A 384 7.71 27.06 12.23
N LEU A 385 8.34 27.24 11.06
CA LEU A 385 9.52 28.08 10.89
C LEU A 385 9.08 29.43 10.31
N HIS A 386 9.36 30.52 11.01
CA HIS A 386 9.35 31.85 10.42
C HIS A 386 10.72 32.14 9.80
N PHE A 387 10.74 32.39 8.50
CA PHE A 387 11.96 32.56 7.73
C PHE A 387 12.01 33.95 7.08
N GLU A 388 13.08 34.69 7.30
CA GLU A 388 13.31 35.98 6.64
C GLU A 388 14.60 35.98 5.83
N VAL A 389 14.60 36.75 4.75
CA VAL A 389 15.80 37.21 4.05
C VAL A 389 15.88 38.72 4.22
N ARG A 390 17.06 39.24 4.60
CA ARG A 390 17.25 40.66 4.95
C ARG A 390 18.50 41.26 4.30
N LEU A 391 18.47 42.56 4.06
CA LEU A 391 19.62 43.36 3.61
C LEU A 391 20.58 43.72 4.75
N THR A 392 20.07 43.84 5.97
CA THR A 392 20.84 44.19 7.17
C THR A 392 20.46 43.25 8.33
N PRO A 393 21.19 43.22 9.46
CA PRO A 393 20.77 42.37 10.58
C PRO A 393 19.49 42.89 11.28
N TYR A 394 19.06 44.12 10.99
CA TYR A 394 17.99 44.80 11.71
C TYR A 394 16.60 44.55 11.08
N LEU A 395 15.59 44.50 11.94
CA LEU A 395 14.19 44.37 11.56
C LEU A 395 13.76 45.52 10.62
N GLY A 396 12.94 45.21 9.63
CA GLY A 396 12.46 46.18 8.62
C GLY A 396 13.31 46.26 7.35
N SER A 397 14.42 45.51 7.28
CA SER A 397 15.23 45.34 6.07
C SER A 397 14.93 44.05 5.31
N GLY A 398 13.79 43.42 5.60
CA GLY A 398 13.35 42.16 5.00
C GLY A 398 12.89 42.34 3.55
N VAL A 399 13.12 41.31 2.74
CA VAL A 399 12.60 41.17 1.36
C VAL A 399 11.74 39.91 1.29
N ASP A 400 10.89 39.79 0.26
CA ASP A 400 10.09 38.57 0.03
C ASP A 400 11.01 37.34 -0.09
N PRO A 401 10.99 36.41 0.89
CA PRO A 401 11.88 35.26 0.89
C PRO A 401 11.61 34.30 -0.26
N LEU A 402 10.35 34.15 -0.69
CA LEU A 402 9.99 33.24 -1.79
C LEU A 402 10.46 33.78 -3.13
N ALA A 403 10.24 35.06 -3.38
CA ALA A 403 10.74 35.72 -4.59
C ALA A 403 12.28 35.63 -4.64
N TRP A 404 12.94 35.94 -3.52
CA TRP A 404 14.40 35.88 -3.42
C TRP A 404 14.93 34.47 -3.66
N LEU A 405 14.37 33.43 -3.02
CA LEU A 405 14.81 32.05 -3.20
C LEU A 405 14.67 31.61 -4.66
N ARG A 406 13.56 31.95 -5.33
CA ARG A 406 13.34 31.64 -6.74
C ARG A 406 14.33 32.33 -7.67
N GLU A 407 14.63 33.61 -7.43
CA GLU A 407 15.65 34.35 -8.18
C GLU A 407 17.05 33.74 -8.03
N HIS A 408 17.30 33.06 -6.91
CA HIS A 408 18.56 32.37 -6.61
C HIS A 408 18.53 30.87 -6.96
N GLY A 409 17.55 30.43 -7.75
CA GLY A 409 17.47 29.06 -8.29
C GLY A 409 17.01 28.01 -7.29
N VAL A 410 16.40 28.42 -6.17
CA VAL A 410 15.79 27.51 -5.18
C VAL A 410 14.30 27.42 -5.45
N GLU A 411 13.87 26.26 -5.94
CA GLU A 411 12.45 25.95 -6.10
C GLU A 411 11.91 25.25 -4.85
N LEU A 412 10.79 25.73 -4.33
CA LEU A 412 10.10 25.12 -3.20
C LEU A 412 8.95 24.25 -3.70
N ALA A 413 8.93 22.98 -3.29
CA ALA A 413 7.89 22.02 -3.61
C ALA A 413 6.70 22.03 -2.62
N GLY A 414 6.68 23.00 -1.68
CA GLY A 414 5.65 23.11 -0.67
C GLY A 414 4.25 23.24 -1.26
N ARG A 415 3.27 22.57 -0.63
CA ARG A 415 1.86 22.76 -1.00
C ARG A 415 1.46 24.19 -0.66
N ARG A 416 0.82 24.87 -1.61
CA ARG A 416 0.14 26.14 -1.35
C ARG A 416 -1.24 25.82 -0.76
N PRO A 417 -1.71 26.59 0.22
CA PRO A 417 -3.04 26.42 0.81
C PRO A 417 -4.15 26.55 -0.23
#